data_AF-A0A835S5B4-F1
#
_entry.id   AF-A0A835S5B4-F1
#
_cell.length_a   1.000
_cell.length_b   1.000
_cell.length_c   1.000
_cell.angle_alpha   90.00
_cell.angle_beta   90.00
_cell.angle_gamma   90.00
#
_symmetry.space_group_name_H-M   'P 1'
#
loop_
_entity.id
_entity.type
_entity.pdbx_description
1 polymer ?
#
loop_
_entity_poly.entity_id
_entity_poly.type
_entity_poly.pdbx_seq_one_letter_code
_entity_poly.pdbx_strand_id
1 'polypeptide(L)'
;MEVGALLTSCYPSWGSVGVLFTYLGYLALAGGILPGKVIPGALLPDGNRVYYRCNGLAVLLLLIGLLWIGNVMKIFSPTVIADKGAELLLVTFIFSVMVTHILYITGCKCRDQSSSLKANVTGNFLHDWWFGVQLNPHVMNIDLKFFFIRAGMMGWLLINLSICAKSFEDGNANLSVILYQIFCALYIIDYFYHEEFMTSTWDIIAEKLGFMLVFGDLVFVPFAFTIQACELKLKF
;
A
#
# COMPACT_ATOMS: atom_id res chain seq x y z
N MET A 1 18.95 -9.39 27.77
CA MET A 1 19.36 -8.10 27.16
C MET A 1 18.65 -7.81 25.83
N GLU A 2 17.76 -8.68 25.34
CA GLU A 2 17.20 -8.61 23.98
C GLU A 2 15.85 -7.92 23.86
N VAL A 3 14.98 -7.98 24.88
CA VAL A 3 13.64 -7.36 24.83
C VAL A 3 13.72 -5.83 24.83
N GLY A 4 14.64 -5.24 25.61
CA GLY A 4 14.83 -3.79 25.64
C GLY A 4 15.32 -3.24 24.30
N ALA A 5 16.22 -3.95 23.62
CA ALA A 5 16.74 -3.58 22.30
C ALA A 5 15.67 -3.70 21.20
N LEU A 6 14.86 -4.78 21.24
CA LEU A 6 13.70 -4.94 20.36
C LEU A 6 12.66 -3.84 20.59
N LEU A 7 12.35 -3.50 21.84
CA LEU A 7 11.40 -2.43 22.16
C LEU A 7 11.90 -1.04 21.73
N THR A 8 13.21 -0.76 21.85
CA THR A 8 13.78 0.49 21.31
C THR A 8 13.82 0.52 19.77
N SER A 9 13.99 -0.63 19.12
CA SER A 9 13.95 -0.75 17.65
C SER A 9 12.54 -0.67 17.07
N CYS A 10 11.50 -0.81 17.90
CA CYS A 10 10.11 -0.71 17.50
C CYS A 10 9.53 0.70 17.65
N TYR A 11 10.22 1.66 18.27
CA TYR A 11 9.62 2.99 18.47
C TYR A 11 9.53 3.74 17.13
N PRO A 12 8.35 4.27 16.74
CA PRO A 12 8.19 4.92 15.46
C PRO A 12 9.04 6.20 15.41
N SER A 13 10.11 6.19 14.63
CA SER A 13 10.93 7.39 14.42
C SER A 13 10.23 8.37 13.48
N TRP A 14 10.47 9.67 13.68
CA TRP A 14 10.02 10.70 12.74
C TRP A 14 10.52 10.47 11.31
N GLY A 15 11.67 9.80 11.15
CA GLY A 15 12.18 9.39 9.85
C GLY A 15 11.29 8.35 9.16
N SER A 16 10.84 7.31 9.88
CA SER A 16 9.96 6.27 9.33
C SER A 16 8.57 6.81 9.00
N VAL A 17 8.05 7.72 9.83
CA VAL A 17 6.84 8.49 9.53
C VAL A 17 7.02 9.30 8.25
N GLY A 18 8.13 10.05 8.13
CA GLY A 18 8.46 10.83 6.93
C GLY A 18 8.54 9.97 5.67
N VAL A 19 9.12 8.77 5.74
CA VAL A 19 9.18 7.82 4.62
C VAL A 19 7.78 7.40 4.17
N LEU A 20 6.92 6.97 5.11
CA LEU A 20 5.55 6.55 4.77
C LEU A 20 4.75 7.69 4.12
N PHE A 21 4.75 8.89 4.71
CA PHE A 21 4.00 10.02 4.17
C PHE A 21 4.57 10.53 2.84
N THR A 22 5.88 10.52 2.66
CA THR A 22 6.51 10.86 1.36
C THR A 22 6.10 9.85 0.29
N TYR A 23 6.07 8.57 0.65
CA TYR A 23 5.65 7.50 -0.25
C TYR A 23 4.16 7.63 -0.66
N LEU A 24 3.25 7.77 0.31
CA LEU A 24 1.82 7.95 0.03
C LEU A 24 1.55 9.26 -0.72
N GLY A 25 2.26 10.35 -0.36
CA GLY A 25 2.19 11.63 -1.06
C GLY A 25 2.66 11.52 -2.50
N TYR A 26 3.77 10.81 -2.75
CA TYR A 26 4.23 10.50 -4.11
C TYR A 26 3.15 9.77 -4.91
N LEU A 27 2.54 8.71 -4.37
CA LEU A 27 1.50 7.95 -5.07
C LEU A 27 0.30 8.82 -5.42
N ALA A 28 -0.14 9.68 -4.50
CA ALA A 28 -1.27 10.58 -4.71
C ALA A 28 -0.95 11.61 -5.82
N LEU A 29 0.23 12.22 -5.76
CA LEU A 29 0.67 13.22 -6.74
C LEU A 29 0.93 12.60 -8.12
N ALA A 30 1.77 11.57 -8.20
CA ALA A 30 2.12 10.91 -9.45
C ALA A 30 0.89 10.25 -10.08
N GLY A 31 0.03 9.60 -9.29
CA GLY A 31 -1.23 9.04 -9.77
C GLY A 31 -2.21 10.10 -10.31
N GLY A 32 -2.25 11.28 -9.68
CA GLY A 32 -3.09 12.40 -10.12
C GLY A 32 -2.54 13.16 -11.33
N ILE A 33 -1.23 13.22 -11.52
CA ILE A 33 -0.57 14.02 -12.56
C ILE A 33 -0.28 13.20 -13.83
N LEU A 34 0.21 11.97 -13.70
CA LEU A 34 0.62 11.18 -14.85
C LEU A 34 -0.58 10.79 -15.72
N PRO A 35 -0.43 10.79 -17.06
CA PRO A 35 -1.47 10.34 -17.96
C PRO A 35 -1.75 8.85 -17.75
N GLY A 36 -3.01 8.46 -17.93
CA GLY A 36 -3.46 7.08 -17.73
C GLY A 36 -4.77 6.81 -18.45
N LYS A 37 -5.01 5.54 -18.76
CA LYS A 37 -6.30 5.11 -19.32
C LYS A 37 -7.36 5.28 -18.23
N VAL A 38 -8.46 5.96 -18.54
CA VAL A 38 -9.57 6.11 -17.61
C VAL A 38 -10.56 4.97 -17.87
N ILE A 39 -10.72 4.11 -16.87
CA ILE A 39 -11.55 2.91 -16.93
C ILE A 39 -12.85 3.17 -16.17
N PRO A 40 -14.02 2.94 -16.77
CA PRO A 40 -15.27 2.93 -16.03
C PRO A 40 -15.32 1.71 -15.10
N GLY A 41 -15.55 1.95 -13.82
CA GLY A 41 -15.82 0.89 -12.85
C GLY A 41 -17.19 0.24 -13.04
N ALA A 42 -17.51 -0.67 -12.12
CA ALA A 42 -18.82 -1.31 -12.08
C ALA A 42 -19.97 -0.31 -11.94
N LEU A 43 -21.11 -0.65 -12.54
CA LEU A 43 -22.34 0.12 -12.38
C LEU A 43 -22.89 -0.10 -10.97
N LEU A 44 -23.09 0.99 -10.24
CA LEU A 44 -23.66 0.96 -8.89
C LEU A 44 -25.20 0.87 -8.94
N PRO A 45 -25.86 0.45 -7.86
CA PRO A 45 -27.33 0.32 -7.80
C PRO A 45 -28.11 1.61 -8.12
N ASP A 46 -27.50 2.78 -7.91
CA ASP A 46 -28.07 4.09 -8.23
C ASP A 46 -27.88 4.50 -9.70
N GLY A 47 -27.27 3.64 -10.53
CA GLY A 47 -26.99 3.91 -11.94
C GLY A 47 -25.73 4.73 -12.18
N ASN A 48 -25.03 5.19 -11.13
CA ASN A 48 -23.76 5.89 -11.25
C ASN A 48 -22.60 4.91 -11.39
N ARG A 49 -21.43 5.41 -11.77
CA ARG A 49 -20.17 4.65 -11.77
C ARG A 49 -18.99 5.52 -11.37
N VAL A 50 -18.01 4.90 -10.72
CA VAL A 50 -16.72 5.51 -10.41
C VAL A 50 -15.79 5.31 -11.61
N TYR A 51 -14.93 6.28 -11.91
CA TYR A 51 -13.95 6.21 -12.98
C TYR A 51 -12.54 6.15 -12.39
N TYR A 52 -11.76 5.18 -12.84
CA TYR A 52 -10.42 4.91 -12.31
C TYR A 52 -9.36 5.26 -13.34
N ARG A 53 -8.39 6.08 -12.95
CA ARG A 53 -7.21 6.34 -13.79
C ARG A 53 -6.17 5.23 -13.57
N CYS A 54 -6.07 4.36 -14.56
CA CYS A 54 -5.11 3.27 -14.58
C CYS A 54 -3.80 3.77 -15.20
N ASN A 55 -2.89 4.22 -14.33
CA ASN A 55 -1.54 4.69 -14.63
C ASN A 55 -0.50 4.09 -13.67
N GLY A 56 -0.84 3.04 -12.93
CA GLY A 56 0.01 2.45 -11.90
C GLY A 56 1.36 2.02 -12.44
N LEU A 57 1.44 1.44 -13.64
CA LEU A 57 2.72 1.07 -14.25
C LEU A 57 3.63 2.29 -14.50
N ALA A 58 3.07 3.40 -15.00
CA ALA A 58 3.83 4.62 -15.23
C ALA A 58 4.31 5.24 -13.90
N VAL A 59 3.44 5.24 -12.88
CA VAL A 59 3.78 5.68 -11.52
C VAL A 59 4.89 4.81 -10.91
N LEU A 60 4.85 3.49 -11.13
CA LEU A 60 5.87 2.56 -10.65
C LEU A 60 7.22 2.80 -11.32
N LEU A 61 7.23 2.88 -12.66
CA LEU A 61 8.46 3.09 -13.42
C LEU A 61 9.11 4.43 -13.10
N LEU A 62 8.31 5.49 -12.94
CA LEU A 62 8.81 6.79 -12.47
C LEU A 62 9.43 6.67 -11.08
N LEU A 63 8.79 5.93 -10.16
CA LEU A 63 9.29 5.75 -8.80
C LEU A 63 10.63 5.02 -8.79
N ILE A 64 10.73 3.91 -9.52
CA ILE A 64 11.97 3.13 -9.66
C ILE A 64 13.07 4.01 -10.29
N GLY A 65 12.74 4.80 -11.31
CA GLY A 65 13.68 5.74 -11.94
C GLY A 65 14.19 6.81 -10.97
N LEU A 66 13.30 7.43 -10.20
CA LEU A 66 13.67 8.39 -9.16
C LEU A 66 14.50 7.76 -8.05
N LEU A 67 14.16 6.54 -7.64
CA LEU A 67 14.91 5.78 -6.64
C LEU A 67 16.32 5.44 -7.14
N TRP A 68 16.45 5.03 -8.40
CA TRP A 68 17.74 4.76 -9.03
C TRP A 68 18.60 6.02 -9.14
N ILE A 69 18.03 7.13 -9.62
CA ILE A 69 18.74 8.42 -9.72
C ILE A 69 19.20 8.88 -8.33
N GLY A 70 18.33 8.81 -7.32
CA GLY A 70 18.67 9.22 -5.96
C GLY A 70 19.76 8.35 -5.32
N ASN A 71 19.79 7.05 -5.62
CA ASN A 71 20.87 6.16 -5.23
C ASN A 71 22.21 6.53 -5.92
N VAL A 72 22.20 6.77 -7.23
CA VAL A 72 23.40 7.18 -7.98
C VAL A 72 23.95 8.52 -7.46
N MET A 73 23.07 9.46 -7.11
CA MET A 73 23.42 10.74 -6.50
C MET A 73 23.74 10.64 -5.00
N LYS A 74 23.65 9.45 -4.40
CA LYS A 74 23.88 9.18 -2.96
C LYS A 74 23.01 10.03 -2.02
N ILE A 75 21.78 10.36 -2.44
CA ILE A 75 20.83 11.14 -1.65
C ILE A 75 20.22 10.28 -0.52
N PHE A 76 19.95 9.01 -0.79
CA PHE A 76 19.49 8.03 0.19
C PHE A 76 20.11 6.66 -0.08
N SER A 77 20.17 5.82 0.96
CA SER A 77 20.59 4.43 0.81
C SER A 77 19.45 3.57 0.26
N PRO A 78 19.71 2.64 -0.67
CA PRO A 78 18.71 1.68 -1.15
C PRO A 78 18.24 0.73 -0.04
N THR A 79 18.97 0.64 1.07
CA THR A 79 18.66 -0.23 2.22
C THR A 79 17.81 0.43 3.31
N VAL A 80 17.44 1.71 3.17
CA VAL A 80 16.68 2.47 4.19
C VAL A 80 15.40 1.75 4.63
N ILE A 81 14.67 1.13 3.70
CA ILE A 81 13.41 0.45 4.03
C ILE A 81 13.70 -0.86 4.78
N ALA A 82 14.71 -1.63 4.35
CA ALA A 82 15.13 -2.85 5.04
C ALA A 82 15.65 -2.56 6.45
N ASP A 83 16.48 -1.51 6.62
CA ASP A 83 17.04 -1.13 7.91
C ASP A 83 15.97 -0.64 8.90
N LYS A 84 14.87 -0.05 8.40
CA LYS A 84 13.75 0.47 9.21
C LYS A 84 12.49 -0.40 9.16
N GLY A 85 12.60 -1.66 8.72
CA GLY A 85 11.44 -2.50 8.43
C GLY A 85 10.45 -2.63 9.58
N ALA A 86 10.95 -2.87 10.81
CA ALA A 86 10.10 -2.99 11.99
C ALA A 86 9.41 -1.67 12.38
N GLU A 87 10.13 -0.54 12.29
CA GLU A 87 9.54 0.77 12.54
C GLU A 87 8.47 1.10 11.49
N LEU A 88 8.74 0.83 10.21
CA LEU A 88 7.79 1.06 9.12
C LEU A 88 6.55 0.19 9.25
N LEU A 89 6.70 -1.07 9.68
CA LEU A 89 5.58 -1.96 9.98
C LEU A 89 4.67 -1.34 11.05
N LEU A 90 5.24 -0.88 12.16
CA LEU A 90 4.46 -0.28 13.24
C LEU A 90 3.82 1.05 12.82
N VAL A 91 4.57 1.92 12.15
CA VAL A 91 4.06 3.21 11.65
C VAL A 91 2.89 2.99 10.69
N THR A 92 3.01 2.02 9.79
CA THR A 92 1.95 1.69 8.81
C THR A 92 0.75 1.06 9.51
N PHE A 93 0.95 0.21 10.52
CA PHE A 93 -0.13 -0.32 11.33
C PHE A 93 -0.89 0.78 12.08
N ILE A 94 -0.19 1.69 12.76
CA ILE A 94 -0.80 2.83 13.45
C ILE A 94 -1.56 3.70 12.45
N PHE A 95 -0.96 3.96 11.28
CA PHE A 95 -1.62 4.70 10.20
C PHE A 95 -2.91 4.02 9.73
N SER A 96 -2.90 2.70 9.50
CA SER A 96 -4.10 1.94 9.11
C SER A 96 -5.20 2.06 10.18
N VAL A 97 -4.87 1.92 11.47
CA VAL A 97 -5.83 2.11 12.56
C VAL A 97 -6.41 3.53 12.55
N MET A 98 -5.57 4.56 12.40
CA MET A 98 -6.00 5.96 12.37
C MET A 98 -6.90 6.26 11.17
N VAL A 99 -6.51 5.83 9.98
CA VAL A 99 -7.28 6.03 8.74
C VAL A 99 -8.63 5.35 8.84
N THR A 100 -8.71 4.10 9.32
CA THR A 100 -10.00 3.44 9.49
C THR A 100 -10.89 4.16 10.49
N HIS A 101 -10.34 4.66 11.60
CA HIS A 101 -11.13 5.46 12.55
C HIS A 101 -11.67 6.73 11.90
N ILE A 102 -10.86 7.42 11.09
CA ILE A 102 -11.30 8.59 10.33
C ILE A 102 -12.42 8.20 9.36
N LEU A 103 -12.25 7.12 8.57
CA LEU A 103 -13.24 6.62 7.62
C LEU A 103 -14.57 6.25 8.29
N TYR A 104 -14.53 5.64 9.47
CA TYR A 104 -15.72 5.34 10.26
C TYR A 104 -16.45 6.63 10.66
N ILE A 105 -15.74 7.61 11.24
CA ILE A 105 -16.33 8.88 11.68
C ILE A 105 -16.87 9.69 10.49
N THR A 106 -16.12 9.80 9.40
CA THR A 106 -16.55 10.54 8.20
C THR A 106 -17.73 9.85 7.52
N GLY A 107 -17.72 8.52 7.46
CA GLY A 107 -18.82 7.74 6.91
C GLY A 107 -20.10 7.88 7.73
N CYS A 108 -20.04 7.77 9.06
CA CYS A 108 -21.21 7.98 9.93
C CYS A 108 -21.78 9.41 9.84
N LYS A 109 -20.94 10.41 9.55
CA LYS A 109 -21.38 11.81 9.38
C LYS A 109 -21.81 12.15 7.95
N CYS A 110 -21.54 11.27 6.99
CA CYS A 110 -21.84 11.51 5.58
C CYS A 110 -23.36 11.48 5.37
N ARG A 111 -23.88 12.48 4.66
CA ARG A 111 -25.30 12.58 4.28
C ARG A 111 -25.56 12.20 2.82
N ASP A 112 -24.50 11.90 2.08
CA ASP A 112 -24.56 11.51 0.68
C ASP A 112 -25.41 10.23 0.51
N GLN A 113 -26.25 10.21 -0.53
CA GLN A 113 -27.16 9.09 -0.83
C GLN A 113 -26.72 8.29 -2.05
N SER A 114 -25.61 8.66 -2.70
CA SER A 114 -24.99 7.87 -3.75
C SER A 114 -24.60 6.49 -3.22
N SER A 115 -24.74 5.48 -4.05
CA SER A 115 -24.45 4.10 -3.66
C SER A 115 -22.99 3.88 -3.24
N SER A 116 -22.09 4.76 -3.70
CA SER A 116 -20.68 4.81 -3.32
C SER A 116 -20.46 5.27 -1.87
N LEU A 117 -21.11 6.37 -1.47
CA LEU A 117 -20.85 7.04 -0.19
C LEU A 117 -21.94 6.83 0.86
N LYS A 118 -23.08 6.22 0.49
CA LYS A 118 -24.19 5.96 1.41
C LYS A 118 -23.68 5.16 2.61
N ALA A 119 -23.87 5.75 3.79
CA ALA A 119 -23.49 5.13 5.04
C ALA A 119 -24.41 3.93 5.35
N ASN A 120 -23.80 2.76 5.54
CA ASN A 120 -24.48 1.52 5.91
C ASN A 120 -24.05 1.07 7.30
N VAL A 121 -24.55 1.77 8.31
CA VAL A 121 -24.24 1.55 9.74
C VAL A 121 -25.17 0.48 10.30
N THR A 122 -24.62 -0.55 10.93
CA THR A 122 -25.40 -1.64 11.55
C THR A 122 -25.76 -1.37 13.01
N GLY A 123 -25.03 -0.43 13.65
CA GLY A 123 -25.17 -0.11 15.07
C GLY A 123 -24.18 -0.87 15.96
N ASN A 124 -23.44 -1.84 15.41
CA ASN A 124 -22.32 -2.48 16.10
C ASN A 124 -21.00 -1.84 15.65
N PHE A 125 -20.39 -1.05 16.56
CA PHE A 125 -19.14 -0.34 16.30
C PHE A 125 -18.04 -1.26 15.78
N LEU A 126 -17.80 -2.42 16.41
CA LEU A 126 -16.69 -3.30 16.03
C LEU A 126 -16.89 -3.86 14.62
N HIS A 127 -18.12 -4.26 14.29
CA HIS A 127 -18.47 -4.75 12.96
C HIS A 127 -18.31 -3.65 11.90
N ASP A 128 -18.87 -2.47 12.15
CA ASP A 128 -18.85 -1.35 11.21
C ASP A 128 -17.44 -0.76 11.03
N TRP A 129 -16.61 -0.80 12.07
CA TRP A 129 -15.20 -0.40 11.98
C TRP A 129 -14.36 -1.44 11.22
N TRP A 130 -14.60 -2.74 11.44
CA TRP A 130 -13.88 -3.81 10.78
C TRP A 130 -14.20 -3.90 9.28
N PHE A 131 -15.48 -3.95 8.93
CA PHE A 131 -15.94 -4.10 7.54
C PHE A 131 -16.18 -2.76 6.84
N GLY A 132 -16.21 -1.64 7.54
CA GLY A 132 -16.43 -0.33 6.97
C GLY A 132 -17.90 0.02 6.81
N VAL A 133 -18.16 1.33 6.67
CA VAL A 133 -19.52 1.90 6.58
C VAL A 133 -19.86 2.44 5.20
N GLN A 134 -18.86 2.78 4.39
CA GLN A 134 -19.01 3.31 3.03
C GLN A 134 -18.38 2.37 2.00
N LEU A 135 -18.97 2.30 0.81
CA LEU A 135 -18.46 1.44 -0.26
C LEU A 135 -17.14 2.02 -0.78
N ASN A 136 -17.15 3.20 -1.40
CA ASN A 136 -15.98 3.75 -2.11
C ASN A 136 -15.72 5.21 -1.66
N PRO A 137 -15.20 5.41 -0.42
CA PRO A 137 -14.86 6.75 0.05
C PRO A 137 -13.73 7.34 -0.81
N HIS A 138 -13.86 8.61 -1.16
CA HIS A 138 -12.89 9.31 -1.99
C HIS A 138 -12.45 10.64 -1.38
N VAL A 139 -11.20 11.01 -1.65
CA VAL A 139 -10.60 12.28 -1.23
C VAL A 139 -9.98 12.94 -2.45
N MET A 140 -10.37 14.19 -2.76
CA MET A 140 -9.86 14.93 -3.93
C MET A 140 -9.95 14.14 -5.25
N ASN A 141 -11.06 13.43 -5.48
CA ASN A 141 -11.29 12.53 -6.63
C ASN A 141 -10.40 11.27 -6.70
N ILE A 142 -9.67 10.96 -5.63
CA ILE A 142 -8.94 9.70 -5.49
C ILE A 142 -9.83 8.72 -4.71
N ASP A 143 -10.18 7.60 -5.35
CA ASP A 143 -10.81 6.48 -4.67
C ASP A 143 -9.82 5.81 -3.71
N LEU A 144 -10.18 5.74 -2.43
CA LEU A 144 -9.24 5.31 -1.40
C LEU A 144 -8.95 3.81 -1.45
N LYS A 145 -9.89 2.97 -1.90
CA LYS A 145 -9.61 1.54 -2.04
C LYS A 145 -8.58 1.30 -3.13
N PHE A 146 -8.85 1.85 -4.31
CA PHE A 146 -7.95 1.71 -5.44
C PHE A 146 -6.56 2.29 -5.15
N PHE A 147 -6.52 3.38 -4.38
CA PHE A 147 -5.28 3.96 -3.87
C PHE A 147 -4.53 3.03 -2.91
N PHE A 148 -5.20 2.43 -1.92
CA PHE A 148 -4.54 1.56 -0.94
C PHE A 148 -4.06 0.25 -1.55
N ILE A 149 -4.83 -0.39 -2.45
CA ILE A 149 -4.35 -1.59 -3.16
C ILE A 149 -3.09 -1.25 -3.97
N ARG A 150 -3.07 -0.11 -4.67
CA ARG A 150 -1.87 0.36 -5.39
C ARG A 150 -0.70 0.60 -4.44
N ALA A 151 -0.93 1.22 -3.29
CA ALA A 151 0.08 1.45 -2.27
C ALA A 151 0.62 0.14 -1.67
N GLY A 152 -0.24 -0.85 -1.44
CA GLY A 152 0.17 -2.17 -0.99
C GLY A 152 1.09 -2.87 -1.99
N MET A 153 0.64 -2.96 -3.24
CA MET A 153 1.39 -3.66 -4.29
C MET A 153 2.73 -2.99 -4.63
N MET A 154 2.77 -1.65 -4.71
CA MET A 154 4.05 -0.96 -4.91
C MET A 154 4.94 -1.06 -3.66
N GLY A 155 4.37 -0.93 -2.46
CA GLY A 155 5.10 -1.04 -1.21
C GLY A 155 5.78 -2.39 -1.06
N TRP A 156 5.09 -3.46 -1.44
CA TRP A 156 5.67 -4.81 -1.52
C TRP A 156 6.93 -4.84 -2.37
N LEU A 157 6.91 -4.29 -3.59
CA LEU A 157 8.10 -4.25 -4.44
C LEU A 157 9.24 -3.46 -3.79
N LEU A 158 8.96 -2.29 -3.21
CA LEU A 158 9.98 -1.44 -2.62
C LEU A 158 10.68 -2.10 -1.43
N ILE A 159 9.91 -2.75 -0.55
CA ILE A 159 10.47 -3.52 0.57
C ILE A 159 11.37 -4.63 0.01
N ASN A 160 10.90 -5.36 -1.01
CA ASN A 160 11.65 -6.43 -1.64
C ASN A 160 12.98 -5.96 -2.27
N LEU A 161 12.95 -4.87 -3.03
CA LEU A 161 14.15 -4.27 -3.61
C LEU A 161 15.14 -3.81 -2.53
N SER A 162 14.65 -3.24 -1.44
CA SER A 162 15.50 -2.80 -0.32
C SER A 162 16.12 -3.99 0.43
N ILE A 163 15.34 -5.05 0.68
CA ILE A 163 15.83 -6.31 1.25
C ILE A 163 16.90 -6.91 0.34
N CYS A 164 16.67 -6.92 -0.98
CA CYS A 164 17.62 -7.41 -1.98
C CYS A 164 18.94 -6.63 -1.95
N ALA A 165 18.87 -5.30 -1.99
CA ALA A 165 20.05 -4.44 -1.87
C ALA A 165 20.84 -4.76 -0.60
N LYS A 166 20.13 -4.93 0.52
CA LYS A 166 20.74 -5.30 1.80
C LYS A 166 21.39 -6.70 1.75
N SER A 167 20.78 -7.69 1.08
CA SER A 167 21.41 -9.01 0.88
C SER A 167 22.74 -8.91 0.13
N PHE A 168 22.82 -8.03 -0.87
CA PHE A 168 24.05 -7.82 -1.63
C PHE A 168 25.13 -7.10 -0.82
N GLU A 169 24.75 -6.11 0.00
CA GLU A 169 25.68 -5.44 0.93
C GLU A 169 26.23 -6.41 1.99
N ASP A 170 25.38 -7.27 2.54
CA ASP A 170 25.75 -8.24 3.57
C ASP A 170 26.49 -9.47 3.00
N GLY A 171 26.58 -9.62 1.67
CA GLY A 171 27.22 -10.76 1.01
C GLY A 171 26.38 -12.05 0.99
N ASN A 172 25.10 -11.99 1.36
CA ASN A 172 24.19 -13.13 1.53
C ASN A 172 23.22 -13.32 0.34
N ALA A 173 23.47 -12.65 -0.79
CA ALA A 173 22.63 -12.76 -1.98
C ALA A 173 22.83 -14.09 -2.72
N ASN A 174 22.09 -15.13 -2.32
CA ASN A 174 22.07 -16.43 -2.98
C ASN A 174 21.08 -16.49 -4.17
N LEU A 175 21.13 -17.57 -4.94
CA LEU A 175 20.25 -17.79 -6.10
C LEU A 175 18.77 -17.74 -5.72
N SER A 176 18.39 -18.27 -4.56
CA SER A 176 17.00 -18.28 -4.09
C SER A 176 16.48 -16.87 -3.83
N VAL A 177 17.29 -15.99 -3.22
CA VAL A 177 16.97 -14.57 -3.04
C VAL A 177 16.75 -13.92 -4.40
N ILE A 178 17.67 -14.10 -5.36
CA ILE A 178 17.56 -13.49 -6.70
C ILE A 178 16.31 -13.96 -7.43
N LEU A 179 16.03 -15.27 -7.46
CA LEU A 179 14.86 -15.84 -8.12
C LEU A 179 13.55 -15.33 -7.51
N TYR A 180 13.48 -15.28 -6.17
CA TYR A 180 12.31 -14.74 -5.48
C TYR A 180 12.07 -13.27 -5.85
N GLN A 181 13.12 -12.44 -5.92
CA GLN A 181 13.01 -11.04 -6.34
C GLN A 181 12.49 -10.90 -7.77
N ILE A 182 12.99 -11.73 -8.70
CA ILE A 182 12.54 -11.73 -10.10
C ILE A 182 11.06 -12.11 -10.18
N PHE A 183 10.63 -13.19 -9.52
CA PHE A 183 9.24 -13.63 -9.57
C PHE A 183 8.28 -12.61 -8.94
N CYS A 184 8.66 -11.99 -7.81
CA CYS A 184 7.86 -10.93 -7.21
C CYS A 184 7.77 -9.70 -8.12
N ALA A 185 8.87 -9.28 -8.73
CA ALA A 185 8.87 -8.17 -9.66
C ALA A 185 7.99 -8.44 -10.89
N LEU A 186 8.07 -9.65 -11.46
CA LEU A 186 7.22 -10.06 -12.59
C LEU A 186 5.74 -10.04 -12.20
N TYR A 187 5.38 -10.57 -11.03
CA TYR A 187 4.00 -10.55 -10.53
C TYR A 187 3.46 -9.13 -10.38
N ILE A 188 4.25 -8.24 -9.78
CA ILE A 188 3.83 -6.84 -9.55
C ILE A 188 3.76 -6.06 -10.88
N ILE A 189 4.67 -6.31 -11.81
CA ILE A 189 4.61 -5.70 -13.15
C ILE A 189 3.37 -6.18 -13.90
N ASP A 190 3.06 -7.47 -13.88
CA ASP A 190 1.85 -8.02 -14.49
C ASP A 190 0.58 -7.40 -13.89
N TYR A 191 0.54 -7.28 -12.55
CA TYR A 191 -0.53 -6.58 -11.84
C TYR A 191 -0.72 -5.14 -12.36
N PHE A 192 0.37 -4.36 -12.49
CA PHE A 192 0.27 -2.96 -12.94
C PHE A 192 0.02 -2.80 -14.43
N TYR A 193 0.43 -3.78 -15.24
CA TYR A 193 0.10 -3.82 -16.66
C TYR A 193 -1.40 -4.08 -16.86
N HIS A 194 -1.97 -4.96 -16.04
CA HIS A 194 -3.39 -5.34 -16.05
C HIS A 194 -4.22 -4.63 -14.97
N GLU A 195 -3.79 -3.45 -14.52
CA GLU A 195 -4.38 -2.71 -13.40
C GLU A 195 -5.88 -2.45 -13.60
N GLU A 196 -6.35 -2.36 -14.85
CA GLU A 196 -7.75 -2.15 -15.19
C GLU A 196 -8.68 -3.26 -14.68
N PHE A 197 -8.22 -4.51 -14.60
CA PHE A 197 -9.04 -5.60 -14.08
C PHE A 197 -9.30 -5.48 -12.58
N MET A 198 -8.42 -4.80 -11.85
CA MET A 198 -8.61 -4.54 -10.41
C MET A 198 -9.84 -3.69 -10.13
N THR A 199 -10.30 -2.88 -11.08
CA THR A 199 -11.53 -2.08 -10.94
C THR A 199 -12.81 -2.93 -10.91
N SER A 200 -12.70 -4.22 -11.21
CA SER A 200 -13.81 -5.19 -11.24
C SER A 200 -13.71 -6.28 -10.17
N THR A 201 -12.73 -6.21 -9.27
CA THR A 201 -12.59 -7.18 -8.18
C THR A 201 -13.64 -6.96 -7.10
N TRP A 202 -13.90 -8.01 -6.32
CA TRP A 202 -14.88 -8.01 -5.23
C TRP A 202 -14.63 -6.89 -4.21
N ASP A 203 -13.36 -6.68 -3.83
CA ASP A 203 -12.93 -5.64 -2.89
C ASP A 203 -13.37 -4.23 -3.35
N ILE A 204 -13.29 -3.95 -4.65
CA ILE A 204 -13.72 -2.66 -5.21
C ILE A 204 -15.24 -2.56 -5.33
N ILE A 205 -15.91 -3.60 -5.84
CA ILE A 205 -17.32 -3.50 -6.26
C ILE A 205 -18.32 -3.78 -5.12
N ALA A 206 -17.94 -4.57 -4.11
CA ALA A 206 -18.90 -5.13 -3.15
C ALA A 206 -18.52 -4.86 -1.69
N GLU A 207 -17.24 -4.95 -1.33
CA GLU A 207 -16.82 -4.79 0.06
C GLU A 207 -16.78 -3.31 0.46
N LYS A 208 -17.05 -2.97 1.72
CA LYS A 208 -16.92 -1.58 2.19
C LYS A 208 -15.50 -1.35 2.70
N LEU A 209 -15.01 -0.10 2.64
CA LEU A 209 -13.66 0.20 3.10
C LEU A 209 -13.63 0.33 4.63
N GLY A 210 -13.23 -0.76 5.31
CA GLY A 210 -13.02 -0.84 6.76
C GLY A 210 -11.58 -1.19 7.15
N PHE A 211 -11.35 -1.53 8.42
CA PHE A 211 -10.03 -1.92 8.92
C PHE A 211 -9.46 -3.11 8.16
N MET A 212 -10.31 -4.11 7.86
CA MET A 212 -9.88 -5.33 7.19
C MET A 212 -9.15 -5.04 5.86
N LEU A 213 -9.74 -4.20 5.01
CA LEU A 213 -9.14 -3.82 3.73
C LEU A 213 -7.94 -2.88 3.91
N VAL A 214 -8.05 -1.84 4.75
CA VAL A 214 -6.93 -0.88 4.96
C VAL A 214 -5.70 -1.58 5.55
N PHE A 215 -5.90 -2.50 6.50
CA PHE A 215 -4.82 -3.32 7.06
C PHE A 215 -4.31 -4.33 6.03
N GLY A 216 -5.22 -5.01 5.33
CA GLY A 216 -4.88 -5.96 4.27
C GLY A 216 -3.95 -5.35 3.23
N ASP A 217 -4.34 -4.19 2.69
CA ASP A 217 -3.62 -3.51 1.63
C ASP A 217 -2.28 -2.90 2.12
N LEU A 218 -2.29 -2.16 3.23
CA LEU A 218 -1.11 -1.39 3.64
C LEU A 218 -0.12 -2.18 4.50
N VAL A 219 -0.60 -3.17 5.26
CA VAL A 219 0.23 -3.89 6.23
C VAL A 219 0.42 -5.35 5.80
N PHE A 220 -0.66 -6.07 5.54
CA PHE A 220 -0.54 -7.50 5.28
C PHE A 220 0.19 -7.77 3.96
N VAL A 221 -0.24 -7.17 2.85
CA VAL A 221 0.40 -7.39 1.54
C VAL A 221 1.90 -7.04 1.55
N PRO A 222 2.34 -5.82 1.97
CA PRO A 222 3.74 -5.46 1.85
C PRO A 222 4.65 -6.22 2.82
N PHE A 223 4.19 -6.51 4.04
CA PHE A 223 5.05 -7.07 5.08
C PHE A 223 4.94 -8.59 5.22
N ALA A 224 3.76 -9.18 5.00
CA ALA A 224 3.63 -10.64 5.05
C ALA A 224 4.21 -11.30 3.81
N PHE A 225 4.03 -10.69 2.62
CA PHE A 225 4.53 -11.29 1.38
C PHE A 225 6.04 -11.12 1.20
N THR A 226 6.71 -10.37 2.07
CA THR A 226 8.18 -10.18 2.07
C THR A 226 8.90 -11.08 3.09
N ILE A 227 8.16 -11.85 3.90
CA ILE A 227 8.74 -12.77 4.89
C ILE A 227 9.72 -13.74 4.22
N GLN A 228 9.39 -14.27 3.04
CA GLN A 228 10.25 -15.20 2.30
C GLN A 228 11.60 -14.54 1.95
N ALA A 229 11.60 -13.25 1.59
CA ALA A 229 12.80 -12.50 1.29
C ALA A 229 13.70 -12.34 2.53
N CYS A 230 13.09 -12.16 3.71
CA CYS A 230 13.80 -12.09 4.99
C CYS A 230 14.37 -13.44 5.41
N GLU A 231 13.56 -14.50 5.36
CA GLU A 231 13.97 -15.85 5.79
C GLU A 231 15.08 -16.44 4.91
N LEU A 232 15.06 -16.16 3.60
CA LEU A 232 16.09 -16.64 2.68
C LEU A 232 17.48 -16.02 2.93
N LYS A 233 17.57 -14.92 3.71
CA LYS A 233 18.83 -14.36 4.19
C LYS A 233 19.42 -15.10 5.40
N LEU A 234 18.58 -15.73 6.21
CA LEU A 234 18.98 -16.37 7.48
C LEU A 234 19.49 -17.81 7.27
N LYS A 235 19.36 -18.34 6.06
CA LYS A 235 19.89 -19.64 5.69
C LYS A 235 21.25 -19.39 5.01
N PHE A 236 22.30 -19.95 5.63
CA PHE A 236 23.73 -19.98 5.26
C PHE A 236 24.60 -18.94 5.96
#